data_AF-A0A3S0EWR1-F1
#
_entry.id   AF-A0A3S0EWR1-F1
#
_cell.length_a   1.000
_cell.length_b   1.000
_cell.length_c   1.000
_cell.angle_alpha   90.00
_cell.angle_beta   90.00
_cell.angle_gamma   90.00
#
_symmetry.space_group_name_H-M   'P 1'
#
loop_
_entity.id
_entity.type
_entity.pdbx_description
1 polymer ?
#
loop_
_entity_poly.entity_id
_entity_poly.type
_entity_poly.pdbx_seq_one_letter_code
_entity_poly.pdbx_strand_id
1 'polypeptide(L)'
;MSLDKIFEALASGPRRQILAYLSEAELTTTQLSERFAMSKPAISRHLSVLENAGLVSSERQGQFVMYRCWRRPNFDHPRRLNLDQGAEAVAMTAICG
;
A
#
# COMPACT_ATOMS: atom_id res chain seq x y z
N MET A 1 -13.68 2.39 5.74
CA MET A 1 -12.29 1.98 6.01
C MET A 1 -11.81 2.70 7.27
N SER A 2 -11.85 2.04 8.43
CA SER A 2 -11.54 2.71 9.70
C SER A 2 -10.09 3.23 9.75
N LEU A 3 -9.93 4.42 10.31
CA LEU A 3 -8.64 5.09 10.47
C LEU A 3 -7.64 4.29 11.29
N ASP A 4 -8.13 3.49 12.24
CA ASP A 4 -7.30 2.63 13.09
C ASP A 4 -6.45 1.66 12.26
N LYS A 5 -7.02 1.11 11.17
CA LYS A 5 -6.30 0.19 10.28
C LYS A 5 -5.14 0.86 9.55
N ILE A 6 -5.30 2.14 9.20
CA ILE A 6 -4.24 2.93 8.56
C ILE A 6 -3.12 3.17 9.56
N PHE A 7 -3.44 3.65 10.77
CA PHE A 7 -2.44 3.91 11.79
C PHE A 7 -1.71 2.65 12.24
N GLU A 8 -2.43 1.53 12.39
CA GLU A 8 -1.83 0.24 12.68
C GLU A 8 -0.87 -0.20 11.57
N ALA A 9 -1.28 -0.08 10.30
CA ALA A 9 -0.41 -0.36 9.17
C ALA A 9 0.83 0.55 9.14
N LEU A 10 0.68 1.84 9.46
CA LEU A 10 1.79 2.78 9.49
C LEU A 10 2.68 2.68 10.74
N ALA A 11 2.23 2.01 11.81
CA ALA A 11 3.01 1.87 13.05
C ALA A 11 4.30 1.06 12.88
N SER A 12 4.42 0.23 11.83
CA SER A 12 5.58 -0.61 11.57
C SER A 12 6.65 0.09 10.73
N GLY A 13 7.89 0.11 11.22
CA GLY A 13 9.05 0.66 10.51
C GLY A 13 9.26 0.07 9.11
N PRO A 14 9.31 -1.27 8.94
CA PRO A 14 9.41 -1.91 7.62
C PRO A 14 8.28 -1.50 6.66
N ARG A 15 7.04 -1.37 7.14
CA ARG A 15 5.90 -0.96 6.30
C ARG A 15 6.05 0.48 5.80
N ARG A 16 6.49 1.40 6.65
CA ARG A 16 6.79 2.79 6.24
C ARG A 16 7.92 2.85 5.20
N GLN A 17 8.97 2.03 5.37
CA GLN A 17 10.04 1.95 4.37
C GLN A 17 9.57 1.34 3.04
N ILE A 18 8.71 0.32 3.07
CA ILE A 18 8.10 -0.24 1.85
C ILE A 18 7.31 0.86 1.12
N LEU A 19 6.51 1.64 1.84
CA LEU A 19 5.79 2.77 1.25
C LEU A 19 6.73 3.82 0.67
N ALA A 20 7.87 4.11 1.32
CA ALA A 20 8.87 5.01 0.77
C ALA A 20 9.42 4.50 -0.57
N TYR A 21 9.82 3.23 -0.67
CA TYR A 21 10.27 2.65 -1.94
C TYR A 21 9.18 2.65 -3.01
N LEU A 22 7.95 2.26 -2.64
CA LEU A 22 6.81 2.24 -3.55
C LEU A 22 6.31 3.64 -3.92
N SER A 23 6.69 4.66 -3.15
CA SER A 23 6.42 6.04 -3.49
C SER A 23 7.28 6.47 -4.66
N GLU A 24 8.51 5.98 -4.79
CA GLU A 24 9.45 6.34 -5.86
C GLU A 24 9.21 5.54 -7.15
N ALA A 25 8.94 4.24 -7.04
CA ALA A 25 8.72 3.37 -8.18
C ALA A 25 7.82 2.18 -7.84
N GLU A 26 7.21 1.57 -8.86
CA GLU A 26 6.54 0.29 -8.70
C GLU A 26 7.54 -0.84 -8.58
N LEU A 27 7.33 -1.71 -7.60
CA LEU A 27 8.26 -2.79 -7.28
C LEU A 27 7.52 -4.11 -7.07
N THR A 28 8.19 -5.20 -7.40
CA THR A 28 7.73 -6.56 -7.11
C THR A 28 8.15 -7.00 -5.71
N THR A 29 7.51 -8.05 -5.19
CA THR A 29 7.91 -8.70 -3.92
C THR A 29 9.38 -9.12 -3.93
N THR A 30 9.88 -9.60 -5.08
CA THR A 30 11.29 -10.01 -5.22
C THR A 30 12.23 -8.82 -5.06
N GLN A 31 11.98 -7.71 -5.78
CA GLN A 31 12.81 -6.50 -5.68
C GLN A 31 12.76 -5.89 -4.27
N LEU A 32 11.61 -5.90 -3.61
CA LEU A 32 11.50 -5.47 -2.22
C LEU A 32 12.27 -6.40 -1.28
N SER A 33 12.19 -7.72 -1.46
CA SER A 33 12.93 -8.68 -0.63
C SER A 33 14.44 -8.50 -0.69
N GLU A 34 14.97 -8.18 -1.88
CA GLU A 34 16.38 -7.89 -2.08
C GLU A 34 16.83 -6.61 -1.35
N ARG A 35 16.01 -5.55 -1.37
CA ARG A 35 16.33 -4.27 -0.68
C ARG A 35 16.31 -4.37 0.84
N PHE A 36 15.42 -5.20 1.40
CA PHE A 36 15.27 -5.35 2.85
C PHE A 36 16.14 -6.45 3.45
N ALA A 37 16.82 -7.26 2.64
CA ALA A 37 17.46 -8.51 3.05
C ALA A 37 16.51 -9.42 3.87
N MET A 38 15.22 -9.38 3.52
CA MET A 38 14.15 -10.16 4.16
C MET A 38 13.63 -11.23 3.21
N SER A 39 13.01 -12.27 3.75
CA SER A 39 12.39 -13.30 2.93
C SER A 39 11.15 -12.76 2.18
N LYS A 40 10.87 -13.31 1.00
CA LYS A 40 9.66 -12.96 0.22
C LYS A 40 8.35 -13.13 1.01
N PRO A 41 8.17 -14.17 1.85
CA PRO A 41 6.99 -14.28 2.71
C PRO A 41 6.85 -13.16 3.74
N ALA A 42 7.96 -12.69 4.32
CA ALA A 42 7.94 -11.57 5.26
C ALA A 42 7.50 -10.27 4.57
N ILE A 43 8.04 -9.98 3.39
CA ILE A 43 7.62 -8.84 2.57
C ILE A 43 6.15 -8.96 2.15
N SER A 44 5.72 -10.14 1.70
CA SER A 44 4.32 -10.39 1.33
C SER A 44 3.36 -10.09 2.48
N ARG A 45 3.70 -10.52 3.70
CA ARG A 45 2.90 -10.21 4.90
C ARG A 45 2.78 -8.70 5.15
N HIS A 46 3.86 -7.95 4.98
CA HIS A 46 3.81 -6.48 5.10
C HIS A 46 2.92 -5.84 4.03
N LEU A 47 3.05 -6.30 2.77
CA LEU A 47 2.25 -5.82 1.65
C LEU A 47 0.77 -6.12 1.82
N SER A 48 0.39 -7.31 2.30
CA SER A 48 -1.01 -7.65 2.59
C SER A 48 -1.62 -6.72 3.64
N VAL A 49 -0.88 -6.36 4.70
CA VAL A 49 -1.38 -5.39 5.69
C VAL A 49 -1.57 -4.01 5.07
N LEU A 50 -0.62 -3.56 4.25
CA LEU A 50 -0.72 -2.27 3.56
C LEU A 50 -1.88 -2.23 2.54
N GLU A 51 -2.11 -3.33 1.82
CA GLU A 51 -3.19 -3.48 0.84
C GLU A 51 -4.55 -3.52 1.53
N ASN A 52 -4.67 -4.25 2.64
CA ASN A 52 -5.86 -4.26 3.50
C ASN A 52 -6.16 -2.89 4.11
N ALA A 53 -5.12 -2.12 4.42
CA ALA A 53 -5.22 -0.72 4.84
C ALA A 53 -5.35 0.26 3.66
N GLY A 54 -5.49 -0.22 2.42
CA GLY A 54 -5.71 0.62 1.24
C GLY A 54 -4.56 1.56 0.86
N LEU A 55 -3.35 1.34 1.39
CA LEU A 55 -2.18 2.21 1.16
C LEU A 55 -1.42 1.85 -0.12
N VAL A 56 -1.54 0.60 -0.57
CA VAL A 56 -0.92 0.10 -1.81
C VAL A 56 -1.96 -0.62 -2.68
N SER A 57 -1.67 -0.77 -3.97
CA SER A 57 -2.38 -1.69 -4.84
C SER A 57 -1.41 -2.69 -5.44
N SER A 58 -1.93 -3.86 -5.81
CA SER A 58 -1.21 -4.87 -6.57
C SER A 58 -1.82 -5.03 -7.96
N GLU A 59 -0.99 -5.24 -8.97
CA GLU A 59 -1.39 -5.57 -10.33
C GLU A 59 -0.53 -6.72 -10.85
N ARG A 60 -1.17 -7.72 -11.45
CA ARG A 60 -0.46 -8.86 -12.04
C ARG A 60 -0.04 -8.54 -13.46
N GLN A 61 1.27 -8.46 -13.69
CA GLN A 61 1.87 -8.28 -15.01
C GLN A 61 2.59 -9.59 -15.41
N GLY A 62 1.88 -10.44 -16.15
CA GLY A 62 2.37 -11.76 -16.55
C GLY A 62 2.62 -12.68 -15.35
N GLN A 63 3.90 -13.00 -15.12
CA GLN A 63 4.35 -13.85 -14.01
C GLN A 63 4.66 -13.07 -12.72
N PHE A 64 4.71 -11.74 -12.78
CA PHE A 64 5.07 -10.89 -11.66
C PHE A 64 3.86 -10.15 -11.11
N VAL A 65 3.89 -9.87 -9.81
CA VAL A 65 2.94 -8.97 -9.15
C VAL A 65 3.69 -7.68 -8.85
N MET A 66 3.24 -6.59 -9.45
CA MET A 66 3.76 -5.25 -9.21
C MET A 66 2.93 -4.56 -8.15
N TYR A 67 3.60 -3.90 -7.22
CA TYR A 67 2.97 -3.11 -6.18
C TYR A 67 3.21 -1.63 -6.45
N ARG A 68 2.19 -0.80 -6.20
CA ARG A 68 2.23 0.65 -6.32
C ARG A 68 1.70 1.29 -5.04
N CYS A 69 2.33 2.38 -4.60
CA CYS A 69 1.75 3.25 -3.57
C CYS A 69 0.71 4.18 -4.17
N TRP A 70 -0.40 4.44 -3.47
CA TRP A 70 -1.38 5.43 -3.94
C TRP A 70 -0.77 6.84 -3.82
N ARG A 71 -0.38 7.42 -4.96
CA ARG A 71 0.02 8.83 -5.13
C ARG A 71 -1.08 9.53 -5.94
N ARG A 72 -1.72 10.60 -5.45
CA ARG A 72 -2.81 11.32 -6.17
C ARG A 72 -2.26 12.57 -6.89
N PRO A 73 -2.69 12.80 -8.14
CA PRO A 73 -3.88 13.62 -8.35
C PRO A 73 -4.79 13.10 -9.49
N ASN A 74 -5.57 12.04 -9.26
CA ASN A 74 -6.93 11.87 -9.80
C ASN A 74 -7.55 10.59 -9.24
N PHE A 75 -8.82 10.67 -8.88
CA PHE A 75 -9.55 9.67 -8.10
C PHE A 75 -10.05 8.48 -8.93
N ASP A 76 -9.20 7.88 -9.78
CA ASP A 76 -9.59 6.68 -10.52
C ASP A 76 -9.33 5.42 -9.68
N HIS A 77 -10.28 5.13 -8.79
CA HIS A 77 -10.46 3.80 -8.23
C HIS A 77 -11.48 3.04 -9.08
N PRO A 78 -11.10 2.05 -9.90
CA PRO A 78 -11.99 0.93 -10.20
C PRO A 78 -11.97 -0.02 -9.00
N ARG A 79 -12.26 0.46 -7.79
CA ARG A 79 -12.67 -0.47 -6.74
C ARG A 79 -14.07 -0.92 -7.15
N ARG A 80 -14.26 -2.24 -7.20
CA ARG A 80 -15.49 -2.88 -6.73
C ARG A 80 -15.78 -2.35 -5.31
N LEU A 81 -16.24 -1.11 -5.23
CA LEU A 81 -16.88 -0.52 -4.09
C LEU A 81 -18.35 -0.84 -4.31
N ASN A 82 -18.87 -1.79 -3.53
CA ASN A 82 -20.25 -1.67 -3.13
C ASN A 82 -20.40 -0.24 -2.58
N LEU A 83 -21.21 0.55 -3.27
CA LEU A 83 -21.59 1.89 -2.87
C LEU A 83 -22.23 1.79 -1.49
N ASP A 84 -21.63 2.41 -0.49
CA ASP A 84 -22.42 2.93 0.63
C ASP A 84 -21.75 4.06 1.44
N GLN A 85 -20.44 4.30 1.39
CA GLN A 85 -19.84 5.23 2.38
C GLN A 85 -18.88 6.26 1.77
N GLY A 86 -19.44 7.42 1.42
CA GLY A 86 -18.76 8.57 0.82
C GLY A 86 -18.23 9.63 1.80
N ALA A 87 -17.66 9.25 2.94
CA ALA A 87 -17.28 10.23 3.97
C ALA A 87 -15.80 10.23 4.44
N GLU A 88 -14.96 9.25 4.10
CA GLU A 88 -13.63 9.09 4.74
C GLU A 88 -12.43 9.65 3.96
N ALA A 89 -12.63 10.26 2.79
CA ALA A 89 -11.55 10.79 1.95
C ALA A 89 -10.75 11.94 2.60
N VAL A 90 -11.25 12.53 3.69
CA VAL A 90 -10.70 13.73 4.32
C VAL A 90 -9.59 13.41 5.35
N ALA A 91 -9.51 12.18 5.85
CA ALA A 91 -8.63 11.86 6.98
C ALA A 91 -7.18 11.51 6.58
N MET A 92 -6.89 11.32 5.28
CA MET A 92 -5.55 10.91 4.80
C MET A 92 -4.58 12.09 4.58
N THR A 93 -5.06 13.33 4.70
CA THR A 93 -4.28 14.57 4.52
C THR A 93 -3.28 14.83 5.66
N ALA A 94 -3.41 14.17 6.81
CA ALA A 94 -2.69 14.55 8.03
C ALA A 94 -1.32 13.87 8.28
N ILE A 95 -0.89 12.90 7.46
CA ILE A 95 0.30 12.08 7.78
C ILE A 95 1.55 12.50 6.97
N CYS A 96 1.41 13.42 6.02
CA CYS A 96 2.52 13.91 5.19
C CYS A 96 2.72 15.44 5.25
N GLY A 97 2.38 16.05 6.39
CA GLY A 97 2.78 17.43 6.73
C GLY A 97 4.07 17.42 7.54
#